data_AF-A0A2V9QH84-F1
#
_entry.id   AF-A0A2V9QH84-F1
#
_cell.length_a   1.000
_cell.length_b   1.000
_cell.length_c   1.000
_cell.angle_alpha   90.00
_cell.angle_beta   90.00
_cell.angle_gamma   90.00
#
_symmetry.space_group_name_H-M   'P 1'
#
loop_
_entity.id
_entity.type
_entity.pdbx_description
1 polymer ?
#
loop_
_entity_poly.entity_id
_entity_poly.type
_entity_poly.pdbx_seq_one_letter_code
_entity_poly.pdbx_strand_id
1 'polypeptide(L)'
;MSLRKALTQFAVGAVALLLPSPALAARTSSAGIDLSQLGHNSGSVPWNILVLLTVLTLLPAIVLSMTPFVRLLVVFHFLRQALGTQTTPSNQTLIGLSLILT
;
A
#
# COMPACT_ATOMS: atom_id res chain seq x y z
N MET A 1 13.13 -5.47 -42.28
CA MET A 1 12.03 -4.51 -41.97
C MET A 1 11.78 -4.32 -40.47
N SER A 2 12.52 -4.99 -39.57
CA SER A 2 12.39 -4.84 -38.10
C SER A 2 13.33 -3.79 -37.48
N LEU A 3 14.44 -3.45 -38.13
CA LEU A 3 15.46 -2.56 -37.56
C LEU A 3 15.08 -1.06 -37.59
N ARG A 4 14.33 -0.63 -38.62
CA ARG A 4 13.83 0.75 -38.74
C ARG A 4 12.75 1.06 -37.69
N LYS A 5 11.98 0.06 -37.27
CA LYS A 5 10.95 0.15 -36.21
C LYS A 5 11.56 0.31 -34.83
N ALA A 6 12.65 -0.40 -34.53
CA ALA A 6 13.35 -0.28 -33.25
C ALA A 6 13.96 1.12 -33.06
N LEU A 7 14.52 1.71 -34.12
CA LEU A 7 15.11 3.05 -34.08
C LEU A 7 14.03 4.14 -33.89
N THR A 8 12.86 3.99 -34.53
CA THR A 8 11.70 4.88 -34.29
C THR A 8 11.12 4.69 -32.90
N GLN A 9 11.10 3.48 -32.36
CA GLN A 9 10.65 3.21 -30.99
C GLN A 9 11.60 3.81 -29.94
N PHE A 10 12.90 3.85 -30.20
CA PHE A 10 13.86 4.51 -29.30
C PHE A 10 13.77 6.04 -29.39
N ALA A 11 13.55 6.59 -30.59
CA ALA A 11 13.31 8.03 -30.78
C ALA A 11 12.00 8.48 -30.11
N VAL A 12 10.93 7.69 -30.19
CA VAL A 12 9.68 7.94 -29.44
C VAL A 12 9.92 7.82 -27.93
N GLY A 13 10.78 6.90 -27.48
CA GLY A 13 11.18 6.77 -26.08
C GLY A 13 11.92 7.99 -25.52
N ALA A 14 12.77 8.63 -26.33
CA ALA A 14 13.51 9.83 -25.92
C ALA A 14 12.65 11.11 -26.00
N VAL A 15 11.74 11.21 -26.97
CA VAL A 15 10.84 12.37 -27.13
C VAL A 15 9.64 12.31 -26.17
N ALA A 16 9.25 11.13 -25.68
CA ALA A 16 8.18 10.96 -24.69
C ALA A 16 8.56 11.41 -23.26
N LEU A 17 9.84 11.73 -22.99
CA LEU A 17 10.27 12.23 -21.68
C LEU A 17 9.85 13.69 -21.40
N LEU A 18 9.22 14.39 -22.36
CA LEU A 18 8.76 15.77 -22.17
C LEU A 18 7.25 15.98 -22.35
N LEU A 19 6.45 14.92 -22.55
CA LEU A 19 4.99 15.02 -22.47
C LEU A 19 4.45 14.04 -21.42
N PRO A 20 3.78 14.51 -20.36
CA PRO A 20 3.18 13.64 -19.35
C PRO A 20 2.14 12.74 -20.04
N SER A 21 2.54 11.50 -20.26
CA SER A 21 1.71 10.47 -20.87
C SER A 21 0.80 9.88 -19.80
N PRO A 22 -0.54 9.90 -19.93
CA PRO A 22 -1.46 9.19 -19.03
C PRO A 22 -1.41 7.66 -19.24
N ALA A 23 -0.25 7.13 -19.63
CA ALA A 23 -0.03 5.71 -19.87
C ALA A 23 0.51 4.97 -18.63
N LEU A 24 0.80 5.69 -17.54
CA LEU A 24 1.24 5.08 -16.28
C LEU A 24 0.08 4.74 -15.31
N ALA A 25 -1.17 5.07 -15.65
CA ALA A 25 -2.35 4.69 -14.86
C ALA A 25 -2.87 3.27 -15.17
N ALA A 26 -2.40 2.62 -16.24
CA ALA A 26 -2.95 1.35 -16.71
C ALA A 26 -2.16 0.11 -16.27
N ARG A 27 -1.17 0.26 -15.39
CA ARG A 27 -0.51 -0.89 -14.75
C ARG A 27 -0.88 -0.97 -13.27
N THR A 28 -2.19 -0.92 -13.00
CA THR A 28 -2.71 -1.71 -11.90
C THR A 28 -2.51 -3.16 -12.33
N SER A 29 -1.43 -3.77 -11.84
CA SER A 29 -1.40 -5.22 -11.77
C SER A 29 -2.61 -5.55 -10.92
N SER A 30 -3.69 -6.00 -11.58
CA SER A 30 -4.74 -6.69 -10.87
C SER A 30 -4.03 -7.82 -10.13
N ALA A 31 -3.80 -7.62 -8.83
CA ALA A 31 -3.75 -8.69 -7.85
C ALA A 31 -5.14 -9.36 -7.89
N GLY A 32 -5.45 -9.95 -9.04
CA GLY A 32 -6.66 -10.68 -9.32
C GLY A 32 -6.50 -11.97 -8.58
N ILE A 33 -7.03 -11.99 -7.37
CA ILE A 33 -7.36 -13.23 -6.71
C ILE A 33 -8.32 -13.94 -7.67
N ASP A 34 -7.85 -15.02 -8.30
CA ASP A 34 -8.65 -15.82 -9.23
C ASP A 34 -9.85 -16.42 -8.48
N LEU A 35 -10.96 -15.69 -8.48
CA LEU A 35 -12.21 -16.05 -7.81
C LEU A 35 -12.79 -17.38 -8.35
N SER A 36 -12.36 -17.78 -9.55
CA SER A 36 -12.64 -19.06 -10.22
C SER A 36 -12.04 -20.27 -9.49
N GLN A 37 -10.87 -20.12 -8.87
CA GLN A 37 -10.20 -21.21 -8.14
C GLN A 37 -10.80 -21.42 -6.75
N LEU A 38 -11.38 -20.37 -6.18
CA LEU A 38 -12.08 -20.40 -4.90
C LEU A 38 -13.46 -21.08 -5.00
N GLY A 39 -14.07 -21.08 -6.19
CA GLY A 39 -15.34 -21.75 -6.48
C GLY A 39 -15.28 -23.29 -6.55
N HIS A 40 -14.08 -23.88 -6.54
CA HIS A 40 -13.89 -25.34 -6.48
C HIS A 40 -14.07 -25.91 -5.06
N ASN A 41 -14.18 -25.06 -4.03
CA ASN A 41 -14.38 -25.45 -2.64
C ASN A 41 -15.78 -25.07 -2.14
N SER A 42 -16.82 -25.68 -2.73
CA SER A 42 -18.21 -25.86 -2.22
C SER A 42 -18.96 -24.74 -1.45
N GLY A 43 -18.41 -23.54 -1.31
CA GLY A 43 -18.98 -22.39 -0.62
C GLY A 43 -19.54 -21.41 -1.63
N SER A 44 -20.80 -21.03 -1.47
CA SER A 44 -21.43 -20.04 -2.33
C SER A 44 -20.60 -18.74 -2.38
N VAL A 45 -20.50 -18.15 -3.56
CA VAL A 45 -19.72 -16.93 -3.86
C VAL A 45 -19.81 -15.86 -2.75
N PRO A 46 -20.99 -15.57 -2.15
CA PRO A 46 -21.09 -14.58 -1.08
C PRO A 46 -20.22 -14.88 0.16
N TRP A 47 -20.13 -16.14 0.59
CA TRP A 47 -19.34 -16.52 1.77
C TRP A 47 -17.84 -16.31 1.58
N ASN A 48 -17.35 -16.62 0.38
CA ASN A 48 -15.95 -16.45 0.03
C ASN A 48 -15.55 -14.97 -0.01
N ILE A 49 -16.42 -14.09 -0.53
CA ILE A 49 -16.19 -12.63 -0.49
C ILE A 49 -16.17 -12.12 0.96
N LEU A 50 -17.08 -12.58 1.82
CA LEU A 50 -17.10 -12.16 3.23
C LEU A 50 -15.80 -12.51 3.96
N VAL A 51 -15.31 -13.74 3.79
CA VAL A 51 -14.04 -14.18 4.40
C VAL A 51 -12.86 -13.39 3.84
N LEU A 52 -12.82 -13.16 2.52
CA LEU A 52 -11.76 -12.38 1.89
C LEU A 52 -11.68 -10.95 2.42
N LEU A 53 -12.82 -10.25 2.52
CA LEU A 53 -12.87 -8.88 3.04
C LEU A 53 -12.47 -8.83 4.53
N THR A 54 -12.83 -9.86 5.30
CA THR A 54 -12.42 -9.98 6.70
C THR A 54 -10.91 -10.12 6.83
N VAL A 55 -10.29 -11.00 6.04
CA VAL A 55 -8.83 -11.18 6.06
C VAL A 55 -8.12 -9.91 5.59
N LEU A 56 -8.59 -9.26 4.52
CA LEU A 56 -7.96 -8.04 3.99
C LEU A 56 -7.99 -6.87 4.98
N THR A 57 -9.02 -6.78 5.83
CA THR A 57 -9.15 -5.74 6.86
C THR A 57 -8.36 -6.06 8.13
N LEU A 58 -8.27 -7.34 8.53
CA LEU A 58 -7.43 -7.74 9.68
C LEU A 58 -5.93 -7.77 9.37
N LEU A 59 -5.54 -8.09 8.14
CA LEU A 59 -4.13 -8.21 7.73
C LEU A 59 -3.28 -6.96 8.10
N PRO A 60 -3.68 -5.72 7.77
CA PRO A 60 -2.90 -4.54 8.13
C PRO A 60 -2.80 -4.34 9.65
N ALA A 61 -3.84 -4.69 10.42
CA ALA A 61 -3.82 -4.57 11.87
C ALA A 61 -2.83 -5.56 12.52
N ILE A 62 -2.74 -6.78 11.99
CA ILE A 62 -1.79 -7.80 12.47
C ILE A 62 -0.36 -7.41 12.09
N VAL A 63 -0.13 -6.89 10.89
CA VAL A 63 1.20 -6.41 10.48
C VAL A 63 1.66 -5.23 11.36
N LEU A 64 0.75 -4.32 11.71
CA LEU A 64 1.04 -3.23 12.65
C LEU A 64 1.33 -3.73 14.08
N SER A 65 0.74 -4.85 14.52
CA SER A 65 0.98 -5.39 15.86
C SER A 65 2.28 -6.20 15.98
N MET A 66 2.73 -6.80 14.88
CA MET A 66 4.02 -7.51 14.81
C MET A 66 5.22 -6.58 14.60
N THR A 67 4.99 -5.31 14.27
CA THR A 67 6.05 -4.31 14.06
C THR A 67 6.29 -3.44 15.30
N PRO A 68 7.49 -2.82 15.43
CA PRO A 68 7.79 -1.92 16.55
C PRO A 68 6.93 -0.64 16.57
N PHE A 69 6.11 -0.41 15.53
CA PHE A 69 5.19 0.72 15.41
C PHE A 69 4.39 0.99 16.71
N VAL A 70 3.71 -0.02 17.27
CA VAL A 70 2.90 0.16 18.49
C VAL A 70 3.78 0.52 19.70
N ARG A 71 4.97 -0.07 19.81
CA ARG A 71 5.89 0.20 20.92
C ARG A 71 6.46 1.63 20.85
N LEU A 72 6.82 2.10 19.67
CA LEU A 72 7.29 3.48 19.46
C LEU A 72 6.20 4.51 19.77
N LEU A 73 4.96 4.26 19.36
CA LEU A 73 3.81 5.11 19.67
C LEU A 73 3.62 5.26 21.19
N VAL A 74 3.66 4.15 21.93
CA VAL A 74 3.52 4.16 23.40
C VAL A 74 4.67 4.90 24.09
N VAL A 75 5.91 4.70 23.65
CA VAL A 75 7.08 5.40 24.23
C VAL A 75 6.98 6.91 23.99
N PHE A 76 6.66 7.34 22.76
CA PHE A 76 6.46 8.75 22.48
C PHE A 76 5.23 9.33 23.21
N HIS A 77 4.20 8.52 23.47
CA HIS A 77 3.05 8.93 24.27
C HIS A 77 3.44 9.22 25.72
N PHE A 78 4.25 8.36 26.33
CA PHE A 78 4.79 8.61 27.67
C PHE A 78 5.77 9.79 27.69
N LEU A 79 6.60 9.95 26.64
CA LEU A 79 7.49 11.11 26.52
C LEU A 79 6.69 12.42 26.47
N ARG A 80 5.57 12.45 25.74
CA ARG A 80 4.66 13.60 25.73
C ARG A 80 4.10 13.90 27.11
N GLN A 81 3.62 12.89 27.84
CA GLN A 81 3.09 13.08 29.19
C GLN A 81 4.17 13.61 30.16
N ALA A 82 5.40 13.14 30.01
CA ALA A 82 6.54 13.57 30.83
C ALA A 82 6.97 15.02 30.55
N LEU A 83 6.82 15.51 29.32
CA LEU A 83 7.21 16.87 28.95
C LEU A 83 6.22 17.96 29.41
N GLY A 84 5.03 17.61 29.90
CA GLY A 84 4.04 18.57 30.44
C GLY A 84 3.51 19.60 29.43
N THR A 85 3.88 19.51 28.16
CA THR A 85 3.47 20.41 27.08
C THR A 85 2.15 19.92 26.46
N GLN A 86 1.09 20.71 26.59
CA GLN A 86 -0.26 20.30 26.20
C GLN A 86 -0.50 20.18 24.68
N THR A 87 0.35 20.77 23.83
CA THR A 87 0.02 20.94 22.40
C THR A 87 1.10 20.48 21.42
N THR A 88 2.26 20.03 21.88
CA THR A 88 3.34 19.55 21.02
C THR A 88 3.81 18.17 21.49
N PRO A 89 3.95 17.15 20.62
CA PRO A 89 3.46 16.97 19.24
C PRO A 89 2.09 16.26 19.18
N SER A 90 1.25 16.62 18.18
CA SER A 90 -0.10 16.07 18.00
C SER A 90 -0.08 14.56 17.71
N ASN A 91 -1.18 13.86 17.98
CA ASN A 91 -1.28 12.41 17.76
C ASN A 91 -0.94 12.03 16.30
N GLN A 92 -1.28 12.89 15.33
CA GLN A 92 -0.96 12.69 13.92
C GLN A 92 0.54 12.73 13.64
N THR A 93 1.28 13.66 14.27
CA THR A 93 2.74 13.74 14.13
C THR A 93 3.41 12.51 14.75
N LEU A 94 2.92 12.06 15.90
CA LEU A 94 3.48 10.93 16.64
C LEU A 94 3.30 9.61 15.86
N ILE A 95 2.14 9.43 15.21
CA ILE A 95 1.87 8.31 14.30
C ILE A 95 2.77 8.41 13.05
N GLY A 96 2.91 9.60 12.45
CA GLY A 96 3.75 9.81 11.26
C GLY A 96 5.23 9.53 11.53
N LEU A 97 5.76 10.00 12.66
CA LEU A 97 7.15 9.77 13.07
C LEU A 97 7.40 8.28 13.36
N SER A 98 6.41 7.59 13.96
CA SER A 98 6.47 6.15 14.18
C SER A 98 6.43 5.31 12.90
N LEU A 99 5.77 5.80 11.83
CA LEU A 99 5.70 5.11 10.53
C LEU A 99 6.97 5.30 9.68
N ILE A 100 7.65 6.44 9.78
CA ILE A 100 8.93 6.66 9.07
C ILE A 100 10.06 5.83 9.68
N LEU A 101 9.98 5.57 10.99
CA LEU A 101 11.02 4.84 11.72
C LEU A 101 10.85 3.30 11.63
N THR A 102 9.67 2.81 11.26
CA THR A 102 9.41 1.37 11.03
C THR A 102 9.60 0.98 9.58
#